data_AF-A0A2D9P468-F1
#
_entry.id   AF-A0A2D9P468-F1
#
_cell.length_a   1.000
_cell.length_b   1.000
_cell.length_c   1.000
_cell.angle_alpha   90.00
_cell.angle_beta   90.00
_cell.angle_gamma   90.00
#
_symmetry.space_group_name_H-M   'P 1'
#
loop_
_entity.id
_entity.type
_entity.pdbx_description
1 polymer ?
#
loop_
_entity_poly.entity_id
_entity_poly.type
_entity_poly.pdbx_seq_one_letter_code
_entity_poly.pdbx_strand_id
1 'polypeptide(L)'
;LILANPEANLYSSSDNQQSWTSSPFHPLNSFDYENTWESTTTSINGSNVNWYIEGLVDSEILGANLGRVYVTQSPEYDGTSFSPSSNYFQSLVVEESGDAPSSQDIANIYATFQCDSICDGFVDRIYTKMTLSNGCCSTGGLFGPWYLYSVGFFNPDSEADFVYALAYGDGGFGQLTPGLLKISGDVTTGDIGGFEYISTNINYQTSGNDLFLSTLVENFIADPDFGAWPNSLGGGLAYVGVTVEAGLDGFDIAANVLDQTNPGIHLLSSQSQAGNNLITLSNATYDDENKVLTVDYFDLDGNLPWFKSAQICYPDGGECFLNLDMTSPDHTYLEGCTFYSSFSDQEIQSGNYEAKFWFIDSTTDEYPSPQLSISITVSGGIVGDINGDDVVNVLDVVSLVNMVLDSETANNSGDINSDGIVNVLDIVLLVNIILNL
;
A
#
# COMPACT_ATOMS: atom_id res chain seq x y z
N LEU A 1 -7.44 -6.03 -9.66
CA LEU A 1 -6.41 -4.97 -9.72
C LEU A 1 -6.14 -4.43 -11.13
N ILE A 2 -5.98 -5.25 -12.18
CA ILE A 2 -5.74 -4.78 -13.57
C ILE A 2 -6.82 -3.81 -14.09
N LEU A 3 -8.05 -3.87 -13.57
CA LEU A 3 -9.16 -2.96 -13.93
C LEU A 3 -9.02 -1.53 -13.36
N ALA A 4 -8.18 -1.30 -12.34
CA ALA A 4 -8.05 0.00 -11.68
C ALA A 4 -6.98 0.91 -12.30
N ASN A 5 -6.17 0.37 -13.21
CA ASN A 5 -4.98 1.00 -13.79
C ASN A 5 -4.16 1.83 -12.76
N PRO A 6 -3.78 1.22 -11.61
CA PRO A 6 -3.20 1.98 -10.51
C PRO A 6 -1.80 2.49 -10.87
N GLU A 7 -1.56 3.76 -10.56
CA GLU A 7 -0.23 4.34 -10.48
C GLU A 7 0.05 4.72 -9.03
N ALA A 8 1.30 4.58 -8.59
CA ALA A 8 1.68 5.01 -7.27
C ALA A 8 3.12 5.53 -7.23
N ASN A 9 3.36 6.46 -6.31
CA ASN A 9 4.67 7.01 -6.01
C ASN A 9 4.95 6.88 -4.51
N LEU A 10 6.15 6.40 -4.18
CA LEU A 10 6.72 6.47 -2.84
C LEU A 10 7.35 7.85 -2.67
N TYR A 11 6.96 8.57 -1.62
CA TYR A 11 7.66 9.77 -1.17
C TYR A 11 8.48 9.42 0.07
N SER A 12 9.76 9.77 0.07
CA SER A 12 10.70 9.43 1.15
C SER A 12 11.53 10.64 1.60
N SER A 13 11.81 10.72 2.90
CA SER A 13 12.56 11.80 3.55
C SER A 13 13.45 11.25 4.66
N SER A 14 14.68 11.77 4.80
CA SER A 14 15.59 11.46 5.93
C SER A 14 16.03 12.68 6.72
N ASP A 15 15.56 13.86 6.33
CA ASP A 15 15.94 15.13 6.92
C ASP A 15 14.85 15.67 7.85
N ASN A 16 14.06 14.76 8.45
CA ASN A 16 12.87 15.06 9.24
C ASN A 16 11.84 15.88 8.43
N GLN A 17 11.40 15.31 7.31
CA GLN A 17 10.34 15.83 6.43
C GLN A 17 10.67 17.18 5.77
N GLN A 18 11.90 17.70 5.83
CA GLN A 18 12.26 18.99 5.24
C GLN A 18 12.29 18.95 3.71
N SER A 19 12.68 17.81 3.14
CA SER A 19 12.62 17.54 1.71
C SER A 19 12.14 16.12 1.42
N TRP A 20 11.55 15.95 0.23
CA TRP A 20 10.98 14.68 -0.22
C TRP A 20 11.56 14.27 -1.57
N THR A 21 11.89 13.00 -1.71
CA THR A 21 12.25 12.35 -2.97
C THR A 21 11.15 11.38 -3.35
N SER A 22 10.69 11.44 -4.60
CA SER A 22 9.67 10.51 -5.12
C SER A 22 10.31 9.38 -5.95
N SER A 23 9.70 8.20 -5.89
CA SER A 23 10.08 7.04 -6.70
C SER A 23 8.81 6.28 -7.12
N PRO A 24 8.67 5.88 -8.39
CA PRO A 24 7.47 5.18 -8.83
C PRO A 24 7.43 3.78 -8.23
N PHE A 25 6.22 3.25 -8.06
CA PHE A 25 6.00 1.84 -7.76
C PHE A 25 5.87 1.01 -9.04
N HIS A 26 6.31 -0.23 -8.96
CA HIS A 26 6.16 -1.24 -10.01
C HIS A 26 5.65 -2.55 -9.42
N PRO A 27 4.84 -3.33 -10.15
CA PRO A 27 4.39 -4.63 -9.69
C PRO A 27 5.57 -5.60 -9.62
N LEU A 28 5.71 -6.31 -8.49
CA LEU A 28 6.81 -7.24 -8.25
C LEU A 28 6.72 -8.47 -9.17
N ASN A 29 5.51 -8.95 -9.44
CA ASN A 29 5.21 -10.05 -10.37
C ASN A 29 6.02 -11.34 -10.12
N SER A 30 6.38 -11.61 -8.87
CA SER A 30 6.98 -12.87 -8.46
C SER A 30 5.94 -13.78 -7.79
N PHE A 31 6.25 -15.07 -7.74
CA PHE A 31 5.44 -16.07 -7.03
C PHE A 31 5.20 -15.65 -5.57
N ASP A 32 3.97 -15.82 -5.09
CA ASP A 32 3.43 -15.34 -3.79
C ASP A 32 3.31 -13.82 -3.63
N TYR A 33 3.77 -13.03 -4.61
CA TYR A 33 3.76 -11.57 -4.58
C TYR A 33 3.04 -10.96 -5.79
N GLU A 34 2.06 -11.67 -6.35
CA GLU A 34 1.37 -11.28 -7.59
C GLU A 34 0.54 -9.99 -7.45
N ASN A 35 0.17 -9.63 -6.22
CA ASN A 35 -0.55 -8.39 -5.90
C ASN A 35 0.34 -7.38 -5.15
N THR A 36 1.66 -7.59 -5.14
CA THR A 36 2.62 -6.75 -4.41
C THR A 36 3.27 -5.76 -5.35
N TRP A 37 3.48 -4.55 -4.83
CA TRP A 37 4.17 -3.48 -5.52
C TRP A 37 5.42 -3.10 -4.75
N GLU A 38 6.48 -2.77 -5.47
CA GLU A 38 7.77 -2.37 -4.93
C GLU A 38 8.15 -1.00 -5.49
N SER A 39 8.82 -0.20 -4.66
CA SER A 39 9.52 1.00 -5.09
C SER A 39 10.89 1.02 -4.43
N THR A 40 11.89 1.47 -5.17
CA THR A 40 13.26 1.63 -4.66
C THR A 40 13.63 3.11 -4.71
N THR A 41 14.05 3.67 -3.57
CA THR A 41 14.57 5.04 -3.48
C THR A 41 16.08 5.03 -3.23
N THR A 42 16.76 6.14 -3.49
CA THR A 42 18.19 6.26 -3.22
C THR A 42 18.47 6.17 -1.73
N SER A 43 19.52 5.43 -1.35
CA SER A 43 20.00 5.34 0.05
C SER A 43 20.03 6.71 0.70
N ILE A 44 19.22 6.88 1.74
CA ILE A 44 19.12 8.15 2.43
C ILE A 44 20.07 8.12 3.63
N ASN A 45 20.94 9.13 3.73
CA ASN A 45 21.90 9.22 4.84
C ASN A 45 21.16 9.60 6.12
N GLY A 46 20.95 8.65 7.02
CA GLY A 46 20.29 8.94 8.30
C GLY A 46 19.98 7.66 9.07
N SER A 47 19.59 7.84 10.33
CA SER A 47 18.99 6.77 11.14
C SER A 47 17.47 6.84 11.16
N ASN A 48 16.88 7.90 10.58
CA ASN A 48 15.44 8.11 10.54
C ASN A 48 14.99 8.25 9.09
N VAL A 49 13.88 7.61 8.75
CA VAL A 49 13.21 7.77 7.47
C VAL A 49 11.73 8.00 7.72
N ASN A 50 11.14 8.93 6.96
CA ASN A 50 9.71 9.14 6.87
C ASN A 50 9.29 8.85 5.43
N TRP A 51 8.15 8.21 5.26
CA TRP A 51 7.59 7.95 3.95
C TRP A 51 6.07 8.01 3.95
N TYR A 52 5.52 8.16 2.75
CA TYR A 52 4.09 8.04 2.49
C TYR A 52 3.89 7.66 1.02
N ILE A 53 2.71 7.15 0.70
CA ILE A 53 2.37 6.68 -0.64
C ILE A 53 1.32 7.58 -1.27
N GLU A 54 1.60 8.03 -2.49
CA GLU A 54 0.60 8.60 -3.38
C GLU A 54 0.08 7.52 -4.32
N GLY A 55 -1.24 7.32 -4.34
CA GLY A 55 -1.92 6.45 -5.29
C GLY A 55 -2.83 7.25 -6.22
N LEU A 56 -2.95 6.80 -7.47
CA LEU A 56 -3.84 7.35 -8.49
C LEU A 56 -4.53 6.20 -9.21
N VAL A 57 -5.86 6.19 -9.23
CA VAL A 57 -6.67 5.09 -9.78
C VAL A 57 -7.81 5.59 -10.65
N ASP A 58 -8.29 4.73 -11.54
CA ASP A 58 -9.51 4.97 -12.30
C ASP A 58 -10.74 4.84 -11.36
N SER A 59 -11.55 5.88 -11.25
CA SER A 59 -12.67 6.00 -10.28
C SER A 59 -13.77 4.94 -10.45
N GLU A 60 -13.84 4.26 -11.59
CA GLU A 60 -14.81 3.21 -11.90
C GLU A 60 -14.74 2.04 -10.91
N ILE A 61 -13.55 1.80 -10.34
CA ILE A 61 -13.36 0.78 -9.31
C ILE A 61 -13.94 1.17 -7.95
N LEU A 62 -14.17 2.47 -7.73
CA LEU A 62 -14.88 3.02 -6.59
C LEU A 62 -16.39 3.14 -6.86
N GLY A 63 -16.86 2.68 -8.03
CA GLY A 63 -18.26 2.79 -8.44
C GLY A 63 -18.67 4.17 -8.98
N ALA A 64 -17.70 5.04 -9.29
CA ALA A 64 -17.92 6.38 -9.81
C ALA A 64 -17.35 6.55 -11.23
N ASN A 65 -17.73 7.60 -11.96
CA ASN A 65 -17.15 7.91 -13.27
C ASN A 65 -16.65 9.36 -13.28
N LEU A 66 -15.54 9.56 -12.58
CA LEU A 66 -14.88 10.84 -12.28
C LEU A 66 -13.49 10.93 -12.92
N GLY A 67 -13.11 9.94 -13.74
CA GLY A 67 -11.76 9.82 -14.28
C GLY A 67 -10.75 9.32 -13.24
N ARG A 68 -9.57 9.96 -13.20
CA ARG A 68 -8.47 9.58 -12.30
C ARG A 68 -8.61 10.29 -10.97
N VAL A 69 -8.62 9.53 -9.88
CA VAL A 69 -8.76 10.07 -8.51
C VAL A 69 -7.58 9.67 -7.66
N TYR A 70 -7.10 10.62 -6.85
CA TYR A 70 -6.05 10.35 -5.89
C TYR A 70 -6.60 9.53 -4.72
N VAL A 71 -5.82 8.55 -4.27
CA VAL A 71 -6.00 7.82 -3.02
C VAL A 71 -4.63 7.81 -2.36
N THR A 72 -4.40 8.80 -1.50
CA THR A 72 -3.04 9.19 -1.12
C THR A 72 -2.90 9.40 0.38
N GLN A 73 -1.75 9.02 0.90
CA GLN A 73 -1.28 9.38 2.24
C GLN A 73 -0.71 10.81 2.22
N SER A 74 -0.26 11.33 3.36
CA SER A 74 0.46 12.61 3.39
C SER A 74 1.53 12.62 4.47
N PRO A 75 2.47 13.58 4.44
CA PRO A 75 3.29 13.89 5.61
C PRO A 75 2.43 14.15 6.85
N GLU A 76 2.92 13.75 8.02
CA GLU A 76 2.36 14.16 9.30
C GLU A 76 2.98 15.49 9.73
N TYR A 77 2.15 16.47 10.04
CA TYR A 77 2.60 17.75 10.55
C TYR A 77 3.01 17.66 12.03
N ASP A 78 4.32 17.68 12.26
CA ASP A 78 4.96 17.61 13.57
C ASP A 78 5.28 18.99 14.19
N GLY A 79 4.77 20.07 13.58
CA GLY A 79 5.02 21.44 14.03
C GLY A 79 3.94 22.03 14.94
N THR A 80 4.14 23.30 15.31
CA THR A 80 3.22 24.07 16.18
C THR A 80 2.64 25.32 15.50
N SER A 81 3.07 25.60 14.27
CA SER A 81 2.54 26.71 13.48
C SER A 81 1.16 26.35 12.96
N PHE A 82 0.27 27.34 12.93
CA PHE A 82 -1.03 27.16 12.29
C PHE A 82 -0.92 26.91 10.77
N SER A 83 0.09 27.49 10.12
CA SER A 83 0.33 27.29 8.69
C SER A 83 1.54 26.38 8.51
N PRO A 84 1.35 25.08 8.22
CA PRO A 84 2.43 24.20 7.81
C PRO A 84 3.12 24.74 6.56
N SER A 85 4.42 24.48 6.44
CA SER A 85 5.16 24.74 5.21
C SER A 85 4.77 23.74 4.11
N SER A 86 5.05 24.09 2.86
CA SER A 86 4.58 23.33 1.70
C SER A 86 5.06 21.87 1.65
N ASN A 87 6.19 21.55 2.28
CA ASN A 87 6.73 20.19 2.38
C ASN A 87 5.84 19.24 3.20
N TYR A 88 4.88 19.74 3.99
CA TYR A 88 3.95 18.86 4.70
C TYR A 88 2.69 18.55 3.91
N PHE A 89 2.42 19.27 2.82
CA PHE A 89 1.18 19.14 2.07
C PHE A 89 1.33 18.16 0.90
N GLN A 90 0.42 17.19 0.83
CA GLN A 90 0.26 16.32 -0.34
C GLN A 90 -0.94 16.78 -1.18
N SER A 91 -0.79 16.74 -2.51
CA SER A 91 -1.90 17.03 -3.42
C SER A 91 -2.93 15.90 -3.36
N LEU A 92 -4.19 16.26 -3.16
CA LEU A 92 -5.34 15.36 -3.17
C LEU A 92 -6.15 15.49 -4.45
N VAL A 93 -6.12 16.67 -5.07
CA VAL A 93 -6.87 16.95 -6.29
C VAL A 93 -6.07 17.89 -7.18
N VAL A 94 -6.00 17.55 -8.46
CA VAL A 94 -5.55 18.44 -9.54
C VAL A 94 -6.74 18.68 -10.44
N GLU A 95 -7.02 19.95 -10.75
CA GLU A 95 -8.24 20.41 -11.41
C GLU A 95 -7.90 21.04 -12.78
N GLU A 96 -8.86 21.04 -13.70
CA GLU A 96 -8.72 21.60 -15.06
C GLU A 96 -8.85 23.13 -15.08
N SER A 97 -7.73 23.83 -15.12
CA SER A 97 -7.73 25.30 -15.22
C SER A 97 -8.61 25.87 -16.36
N GLY A 98 -9.31 26.96 -16.08
CA GLY A 98 -10.03 27.79 -17.05
C GLY A 98 -11.49 27.43 -17.27
N ASP A 99 -12.05 26.53 -16.47
CA ASP A 99 -13.46 26.17 -16.46
C ASP A 99 -14.32 27.13 -15.60
N ALA A 100 -13.69 27.86 -14.68
CA ALA A 100 -14.27 28.92 -13.85
C ALA A 100 -13.54 30.28 -14.00
N PRO A 101 -14.10 31.40 -13.48
CA PRO A 101 -13.40 32.67 -13.44
C PRO A 101 -12.11 32.56 -12.62
N SER A 102 -11.00 33.17 -13.08
CA SER A 102 -9.66 32.91 -12.52
C SER A 102 -9.48 33.09 -11.00
N SER A 103 -10.33 33.90 -10.35
CA SER A 103 -10.28 34.14 -8.90
C SER A 103 -11.20 33.23 -8.09
N GLN A 104 -11.88 32.30 -8.77
CA GLN A 104 -12.79 31.30 -8.22
C GLN A 104 -12.46 29.89 -8.74
N ASP A 105 -11.67 29.80 -9.82
CA ASP A 105 -11.03 28.62 -10.41
C ASP A 105 -9.98 28.03 -9.46
N ILE A 106 -10.27 26.84 -8.95
CA ILE A 106 -9.50 26.06 -7.99
C ILE A 106 -8.53 25.20 -8.77
N ALA A 107 -7.24 25.51 -8.71
CA ALA A 107 -6.24 24.70 -9.41
C ALA A 107 -5.84 23.42 -8.65
N ASN A 108 -5.94 23.40 -7.31
CA ASN A 108 -5.50 22.26 -6.51
C ASN A 108 -6.05 22.26 -5.08
N ILE A 109 -6.26 21.06 -4.54
CA ILE A 109 -6.50 20.83 -3.11
C ILE A 109 -5.36 20.00 -2.53
N TYR A 110 -4.76 20.50 -1.45
CA TYR A 110 -3.77 19.78 -0.67
C TYR A 110 -4.25 19.55 0.75
N ALA A 111 -3.74 18.49 1.38
CA ALA A 111 -3.96 18.26 2.81
C ALA A 111 -2.72 17.71 3.53
N THR A 112 -2.76 17.88 4.84
CA THR A 112 -1.91 17.19 5.82
C THR A 112 -2.71 17.01 7.11
N PHE A 113 -2.19 16.22 8.02
CA PHE A 113 -2.82 15.93 9.29
C PHE A 113 -1.81 16.04 10.42
N GLN A 114 -2.30 16.15 11.64
CA GLN A 114 -1.50 16.10 12.85
C GLN A 114 -2.16 15.13 13.82
N CYS A 115 -1.37 14.18 14.32
CA CYS A 115 -1.80 13.31 15.40
C CYS A 115 -1.77 14.06 16.74
N ASP A 116 -2.44 13.50 17.73
CA ASP A 116 -2.31 14.00 19.09
C ASP A 116 -0.88 13.78 19.64
N SER A 117 -0.61 14.20 20.87
CA SER A 117 0.73 14.08 21.46
C SER A 117 1.24 12.64 21.66
N ILE A 118 0.39 11.63 21.49
CA ILE A 118 0.69 10.22 21.74
C ILE A 118 0.79 9.43 20.42
N CYS A 119 0.19 9.93 19.34
CA CYS A 119 0.20 9.33 17.99
C CYS A 119 -0.18 7.85 18.01
N ASP A 120 -1.16 7.46 18.84
CA ASP A 120 -1.67 6.09 18.98
C ASP A 120 -2.71 5.73 17.90
N GLY A 121 -2.59 6.33 16.72
CA GLY A 121 -3.51 6.15 15.59
C GLY A 121 -4.70 7.11 15.58
N PHE A 122 -4.75 8.11 16.46
CA PHE A 122 -5.77 9.15 16.45
C PHE A 122 -5.26 10.48 15.89
N VAL A 123 -5.93 10.94 14.83
CA VAL A 123 -5.71 12.26 14.23
C VAL A 123 -6.39 13.33 15.11
N ASP A 124 -5.64 14.31 15.57
CA ASP A 124 -6.15 15.46 16.34
C ASP A 124 -6.70 16.53 15.40
N ARG A 125 -6.01 16.77 14.28
CA ARG A 125 -6.27 17.92 13.42
C ARG A 125 -6.02 17.64 11.94
N ILE A 126 -6.86 18.24 11.11
CA ILE A 126 -6.66 18.30 9.65
C ILE A 126 -6.26 19.70 9.22
N TYR A 127 -5.44 19.77 8.18
CA TYR A 127 -5.05 21.01 7.52
C TYR A 127 -5.30 20.87 6.03
N THR A 128 -5.92 21.88 5.43
CA THR A 128 -6.17 21.92 4.00
C THR A 128 -5.60 23.18 3.41
N LYS A 129 -5.09 23.09 2.18
CA LYS A 129 -4.69 24.23 1.38
C LYS A 129 -5.39 24.16 0.03
N MET A 130 -6.22 25.14 -0.27
CA MET A 130 -6.82 25.35 -1.58
C MET A 130 -5.97 26.37 -2.33
N THR A 131 -5.58 26.04 -3.56
CA THR A 131 -4.85 26.95 -4.45
C THR A 131 -5.77 27.36 -5.59
N LEU A 132 -5.99 28.67 -5.79
CA LEU A 132 -6.74 29.20 -6.92
C LEU A 132 -5.81 29.57 -8.09
N SER A 133 -6.35 29.58 -9.30
CA SER A 133 -5.63 29.98 -10.51
C SER A 133 -5.07 31.41 -10.40
N ASN A 134 -5.79 32.36 -9.79
CA ASN A 134 -5.31 33.72 -9.57
C ASN A 134 -6.05 34.50 -8.46
N GLY A 135 -5.32 34.97 -7.45
CA GLY A 135 -5.78 36.03 -6.54
C GLY A 135 -6.81 35.56 -5.51
N CYS A 136 -6.39 34.68 -4.61
CA CYS A 136 -7.18 34.26 -3.45
C CYS A 136 -7.20 35.36 -2.36
N CYS A 137 -8.27 35.51 -1.58
CA CYS A 137 -9.63 34.99 -1.77
C CYS A 137 -10.57 36.17 -1.54
N SER A 138 -11.02 36.81 -2.63
CA SER A 138 -11.91 37.97 -2.51
C SER A 138 -13.30 37.49 -2.12
N THR A 139 -13.80 37.92 -0.96
CA THR A 139 -15.11 37.51 -0.43
C THR A 139 -16.28 38.36 -0.94
N GLY A 140 -16.01 39.37 -1.77
CA GLY A 140 -17.04 40.25 -2.34
C GLY A 140 -17.14 41.63 -1.68
N GLY A 141 -18.23 42.34 -2.00
CA GLY A 141 -18.50 43.70 -1.52
C GLY A 141 -19.68 43.79 -0.54
N LEU A 142 -20.04 45.01 -0.12
CA LEU A 142 -21.12 45.22 0.86
C LEU A 142 -22.49 44.66 0.43
N PHE A 143 -22.76 44.63 -0.87
CA PHE A 143 -24.05 44.17 -1.44
C PHE A 143 -23.90 42.92 -2.32
N GLY A 144 -22.79 42.22 -2.17
CA GLY A 144 -22.46 41.06 -2.98
C GLY A 144 -22.00 41.39 -4.42
N PRO A 145 -21.86 40.36 -5.27
CA PRO A 145 -21.93 38.96 -4.88
C PRO A 145 -20.84 38.63 -3.85
N TRP A 146 -21.16 37.73 -2.92
CA TRP A 146 -20.25 37.22 -1.92
C TRP A 146 -19.71 35.88 -2.34
N TYR A 147 -18.45 35.60 -2.05
CA TYR A 147 -17.82 34.34 -2.42
C TYR A 147 -17.48 33.54 -1.17
N LEU A 148 -17.80 32.25 -1.23
CA LEU A 148 -17.43 31.25 -0.23
C LEU A 148 -16.48 30.25 -0.90
N TYR A 149 -15.25 30.20 -0.40
CA TYR A 149 -14.24 29.25 -0.83
C TYR A 149 -14.18 28.15 0.22
N SER A 150 -14.36 26.90 -0.18
CA SER A 150 -14.50 25.81 0.77
C SER A 150 -13.80 24.53 0.34
N VAL A 151 -13.19 23.87 1.32
CA VAL A 151 -12.73 22.49 1.19
C VAL A 151 -13.73 21.62 1.92
N GLY A 152 -14.61 21.00 1.13
CA GLY A 152 -15.53 19.97 1.58
C GLY A 152 -14.79 18.67 1.88
N PHE A 153 -15.25 17.95 2.89
CA PHE A 153 -14.79 16.62 3.24
C PHE A 153 -15.94 15.80 3.81
N PHE A 154 -15.89 14.50 3.61
CA PHE A 154 -16.91 13.58 4.10
C PHE A 154 -16.32 12.22 4.43
N ASN A 155 -17.00 11.53 5.35
CA ASN A 155 -16.71 10.15 5.70
C ASN A 155 -17.29 9.23 4.61
N PRO A 156 -16.47 8.46 3.89
CA PRO A 156 -16.96 7.57 2.83
C PRO A 156 -17.94 6.48 3.31
N ASP A 157 -17.93 6.18 4.62
CA ASP A 157 -18.86 5.21 5.24
C ASP A 157 -20.14 5.87 5.80
N SER A 158 -20.29 7.19 5.70
CA SER A 158 -21.51 7.82 6.21
C SER A 158 -22.69 7.51 5.30
N GLU A 159 -23.79 7.09 5.90
CA GLU A 159 -25.09 6.87 5.24
C GLU A 159 -25.92 8.17 5.16
N ALA A 160 -25.41 9.27 5.72
CA ALA A 160 -26.13 10.54 5.77
C ALA A 160 -25.73 11.43 4.59
N ASP A 161 -26.72 12.12 4.00
CA ASP A 161 -26.54 13.04 2.87
C ASP A 161 -26.02 14.42 3.34
N PHE A 162 -24.88 14.43 4.03
CA PHE A 162 -24.21 15.64 4.51
C PHE A 162 -22.75 15.70 4.09
N VAL A 163 -22.31 16.90 3.72
CA VAL A 163 -20.89 17.22 3.51
C VAL A 163 -20.44 18.20 4.58
N TYR A 164 -19.25 17.98 5.13
CA TYR A 164 -18.65 18.88 6.10
C TYR A 164 -17.68 19.76 5.34
N ALA A 165 -17.57 21.05 5.67
CA ALA A 165 -16.71 21.95 4.91
C ALA A 165 -15.98 22.93 5.80
N LEU A 166 -14.67 23.05 5.59
CA LEU A 166 -13.93 24.22 6.04
C LEU A 166 -14.13 25.31 4.99
N ALA A 167 -14.76 26.42 5.37
CA ALA A 167 -15.03 27.49 4.44
C ALA A 167 -14.51 28.85 4.92
N TYR A 168 -14.16 29.67 3.93
CA TYR A 168 -13.76 31.06 4.07
C TYR A 168 -14.66 31.93 3.21
N GLY A 169 -15.36 32.85 3.87
CA GLY A 169 -16.26 33.81 3.24
C GLY A 169 -16.62 34.91 4.23
N ASP A 170 -17.00 36.08 3.72
CA ASP A 170 -17.48 37.20 4.53
C ASP A 170 -18.56 37.93 3.71
N GLY A 171 -19.80 37.83 4.18
CA GLY A 171 -20.93 38.29 3.37
C GLY A 171 -22.31 38.02 3.96
N GLY A 172 -23.34 38.25 3.14
CA GLY A 172 -24.74 37.99 3.50
C GLY A 172 -25.22 38.78 4.72
N PHE A 173 -24.67 39.98 4.94
CA PHE A 173 -24.91 40.78 6.16
C PHE A 173 -24.56 40.02 7.46
N GLY A 174 -23.49 39.24 7.44
CA GLY A 174 -23.01 38.44 8.56
C GLY A 174 -23.54 37.01 8.60
N GLN A 175 -24.25 36.57 7.56
CA GLN A 175 -24.66 35.18 7.39
C GLN A 175 -23.52 34.28 6.93
N LEU A 176 -22.53 34.84 6.21
CA LEU A 176 -21.34 34.13 5.77
C LEU A 176 -20.14 34.62 6.58
N THR A 177 -19.55 33.70 7.33
CA THR A 177 -18.30 33.86 8.06
C THR A 177 -17.43 32.61 7.90
N PRO A 178 -16.10 32.70 8.12
CA PRO A 178 -15.26 31.51 8.12
C PRO A 178 -15.70 30.51 9.21
N GLY A 179 -15.68 29.21 8.90
CA GLY A 179 -16.10 28.20 9.84
C GLY A 179 -16.01 26.78 9.31
N LEU A 180 -16.35 25.84 10.18
CA LEU A 180 -16.68 24.46 9.89
C LEU A 180 -18.21 24.36 9.73
N LEU A 181 -18.64 24.00 8.53
CA LEU A 181 -20.02 23.91 8.13
C LEU A 181 -20.43 22.45 7.98
N LYS A 182 -21.71 22.19 8.22
CA LYS A 182 -22.42 21.00 7.79
C LYS A 182 -23.41 21.41 6.71
N ILE A 183 -23.29 20.81 5.54
CA ILE A 183 -24.05 21.17 4.34
C ILE A 183 -24.95 19.99 4.02
N SER A 184 -26.25 20.24 4.01
CA SER A 184 -27.26 19.30 3.49
C SER A 184 -27.41 19.49 1.99
N GLY A 185 -27.59 18.41 1.24
CA GLY A 185 -27.76 18.50 -0.20
C GLY A 185 -27.73 17.13 -0.87
N ASP A 186 -27.97 17.12 -2.18
CA ASP A 186 -27.71 15.93 -2.98
C ASP A 186 -26.24 15.97 -3.43
N VAL A 187 -25.43 15.14 -2.78
CA VAL A 187 -24.00 15.02 -3.06
C VAL A 187 -23.70 14.48 -4.46
N THR A 188 -24.68 13.85 -5.11
CA THR A 188 -24.56 13.31 -6.47
C THR A 188 -24.79 14.38 -7.53
N THR A 189 -25.73 15.30 -7.28
CA THR A 189 -26.06 16.38 -8.22
C THR A 189 -25.33 17.69 -7.91
N GLY A 190 -24.78 17.83 -6.70
CA GLY A 190 -24.20 19.08 -6.21
C GLY A 190 -25.25 20.08 -5.72
N ASP A 191 -26.52 19.66 -5.58
CA ASP A 191 -27.59 20.55 -5.12
C ASP A 191 -27.43 20.86 -3.63
N ILE A 192 -27.32 22.14 -3.29
CA ILE A 192 -27.22 22.60 -1.90
C ILE A 192 -28.64 22.81 -1.34
N GLY A 193 -29.03 21.98 -0.36
CA GLY A 193 -30.29 22.12 0.37
C GLY A 193 -30.23 23.17 1.49
N GLY A 194 -29.05 23.37 2.08
CA GLY A 194 -28.82 24.31 3.18
C GLY A 194 -27.53 24.03 3.94
N PHE A 195 -27.16 24.91 4.87
CA PHE A 195 -25.97 24.73 5.71
C PHE A 195 -26.20 25.20 7.15
N GLU A 196 -25.42 24.65 8.07
CA GLU A 196 -25.30 25.12 9.44
C GLU A 196 -23.84 25.20 9.87
N TYR A 197 -23.54 26.08 10.82
CA TYR A 197 -22.21 26.17 11.44
C TYR A 197 -22.10 25.19 12.59
N ILE A 198 -21.18 24.23 12.46
CA ILE A 198 -20.74 23.41 13.60
C ILE A 198 -19.86 24.28 14.51
N SER A 199 -18.95 25.05 13.90
CA SER A 199 -18.04 25.93 14.62
C SER A 199 -17.59 27.09 13.73
N THR A 200 -17.56 28.29 14.29
CA THR A 200 -16.86 29.44 13.66
C THR A 200 -15.41 29.55 14.16
N ASN A 201 -14.99 28.66 15.07
CA ASN A 201 -13.64 28.62 15.63
C ASN A 201 -12.78 27.63 14.83
N ILE A 202 -12.52 27.99 13.58
CA ILE A 202 -11.49 27.38 12.75
C ILE A 202 -10.31 28.34 12.67
N ASN A 203 -9.14 27.86 12.27
CA ASN A 203 -8.12 28.78 11.80
C ASN A 203 -7.95 28.76 10.29
N TYR A 204 -7.66 29.95 9.75
CA TYR A 204 -7.59 30.21 8.33
C TYR A 204 -6.54 31.28 8.03
N GLN A 205 -5.93 31.21 6.85
CA GLN A 205 -4.98 32.21 6.35
C GLN A 205 -5.01 32.25 4.83
N THR A 206 -4.90 33.43 4.24
CA THR A 206 -4.75 33.61 2.79
C THR A 206 -3.33 34.10 2.48
N SER A 207 -2.69 33.56 1.44
CA SER A 207 -1.38 34.00 0.97
C SER A 207 -1.24 33.82 -0.54
N GLY A 208 -1.23 34.93 -1.29
CA GLY A 208 -1.16 34.90 -2.75
C GLY A 208 -2.38 34.21 -3.35
N ASN A 209 -2.20 33.02 -3.89
CA ASN A 209 -3.27 32.20 -4.47
C ASN A 209 -3.81 31.15 -3.49
N ASP A 210 -3.21 31.03 -2.30
CA ASP A 210 -3.49 29.93 -1.38
C ASP A 210 -4.41 30.36 -0.23
N LEU A 211 -5.39 29.51 0.07
CA LEU A 211 -6.22 29.53 1.27
C LEU A 211 -5.87 28.32 2.14
N PHE A 212 -5.36 28.58 3.33
CA PHE A 212 -5.08 27.58 4.35
C PHE A 212 -6.23 27.54 5.35
N LEU A 213 -6.69 26.35 5.72
CA LEU A 213 -7.78 26.11 6.67
C LEU A 213 -7.40 24.93 7.59
N SER A 214 -7.86 24.96 8.84
CA SER A 214 -7.72 23.83 9.77
C SER A 214 -8.86 23.78 10.79
N THR A 215 -9.20 22.57 11.20
CA THR A 215 -10.04 22.27 12.36
C THR A 215 -9.51 21.08 13.12
N LEU A 216 -9.85 20.99 14.41
CA LEU A 216 -9.76 19.76 15.16
C LEU A 216 -10.74 18.72 14.59
N VAL A 217 -10.33 17.46 14.60
CA VAL A 217 -11.13 16.31 14.16
C VAL A 217 -12.35 16.12 15.05
N GLU A 218 -12.18 16.29 16.38
CA GLU A 218 -13.26 16.19 17.37
C GLU A 218 -14.48 17.05 17.03
N ASN A 219 -14.28 18.18 16.34
CA ASN A 219 -15.37 19.10 16.01
C ASN A 219 -16.40 18.47 15.06
N PHE A 220 -16.00 17.59 14.15
CA PHE A 220 -16.92 16.97 13.19
C PHE A 220 -17.25 15.51 13.53
N ILE A 221 -16.34 14.74 14.13
CA ILE A 221 -16.64 13.34 14.51
C ILE A 221 -17.60 13.24 15.70
N ALA A 222 -17.76 14.32 16.47
CA ALA A 222 -18.75 14.39 17.54
C ALA A 222 -20.18 14.58 17.00
N ASP A 223 -20.33 14.99 15.73
CA ASP A 223 -21.62 15.07 15.08
C ASP A 223 -22.08 13.66 14.65
N PRO A 224 -23.26 13.19 15.10
CA PRO A 224 -23.71 11.83 14.84
C PRO A 224 -23.95 11.54 13.35
N ASP A 225 -24.19 12.57 12.54
CA ASP A 225 -24.41 12.42 11.09
C ASP A 225 -23.09 12.27 10.32
N PHE A 226 -21.94 12.47 10.96
CA PHE A 226 -20.64 12.21 10.35
C PHE A 226 -20.37 10.71 10.16
N GLY A 227 -21.04 9.86 10.93
CA GLY A 227 -20.89 8.41 10.88
C GLY A 227 -19.79 7.86 11.79
N ALA A 228 -19.52 6.56 11.65
CA ALA A 228 -18.54 5.87 12.48
C ALA A 228 -17.12 6.39 12.23
N TRP A 229 -16.36 6.55 13.31
CA TRP A 229 -14.96 6.98 13.27
C TRP A 229 -14.10 6.17 14.26
N PRO A 230 -12.90 5.69 13.86
CA PRO A 230 -12.38 5.66 12.49
C PRO A 230 -13.28 4.83 11.55
N ASN A 231 -13.32 5.20 10.27
CA ASN A 231 -14.08 4.50 9.24
C ASN A 231 -13.31 3.31 8.65
N SER A 232 -13.89 2.64 7.66
CA SER A 232 -13.33 1.48 6.96
C SER A 232 -11.98 1.74 6.27
N LEU A 233 -11.62 3.00 6.04
CA LEU A 233 -10.33 3.43 5.52
C LEU A 233 -9.32 3.77 6.63
N GLY A 234 -9.57 3.37 7.87
CA GLY A 234 -8.70 3.68 9.00
C GLY A 234 -8.72 5.16 9.40
N GLY A 235 -9.81 5.86 9.13
CA GLY A 235 -9.91 7.31 9.33
C GLY A 235 -9.58 8.12 8.08
N GLY A 236 -9.63 7.53 6.88
CA GLY A 236 -9.50 8.25 5.61
C GLY A 236 -10.67 9.20 5.34
N LEU A 237 -10.46 10.30 4.62
CA LEU A 237 -11.51 11.25 4.23
C LEU A 237 -11.50 11.50 2.73
N ALA A 238 -12.69 11.65 2.13
CA ALA A 238 -12.81 12.19 0.79
C ALA A 238 -12.88 13.71 0.86
N TYR A 239 -12.20 14.40 -0.06
CA TYR A 239 -12.06 15.85 -0.12
C TYR A 239 -12.52 16.40 -1.46
N VAL A 240 -13.19 17.56 -1.46
CA VAL A 240 -13.64 18.28 -2.65
C VAL A 240 -13.44 19.78 -2.47
N GLY A 241 -12.91 20.47 -3.47
CA GLY A 241 -12.88 21.93 -3.49
C GLY A 241 -14.16 22.47 -4.09
N VAL A 242 -14.75 23.51 -3.48
CA VAL A 242 -15.94 24.18 -4.02
C VAL A 242 -15.83 25.68 -3.81
N THR A 243 -16.10 26.45 -4.87
CA THR A 243 -16.31 27.89 -4.81
C THR A 243 -17.77 28.23 -5.10
N VAL A 244 -18.41 28.93 -4.18
CA VAL A 244 -19.82 29.34 -4.30
C VAL A 244 -19.92 30.86 -4.37
N GLU A 245 -20.74 31.35 -5.29
CA GLU A 245 -21.22 32.74 -5.34
C GLU A 245 -22.58 32.82 -4.64
N ALA A 246 -22.71 33.73 -3.69
CA ALA A 246 -23.97 34.07 -3.03
C ALA A 246 -24.38 35.51 -3.38
N GLY A 247 -25.60 35.68 -3.85
CA GLY A 247 -26.14 36.97 -4.29
C GLY A 247 -27.54 37.24 -3.73
N LEU A 248 -27.95 38.51 -3.76
CA LEU A 248 -29.32 38.89 -3.41
C LEU A 248 -30.27 38.47 -4.53
N ASP A 249 -31.27 37.67 -4.20
CA ASP A 249 -32.40 37.34 -5.07
C ASP A 249 -33.71 37.80 -4.41
N GLY A 250 -34.11 39.04 -4.73
CA GLY A 250 -35.25 39.68 -4.08
C GLY A 250 -34.98 39.95 -2.59
N PHE A 251 -35.67 39.21 -1.71
CA PHE A 251 -35.48 39.26 -0.26
C PHE A 251 -34.67 38.08 0.30
N ASP A 252 -34.35 37.11 -0.56
CA ASP A 252 -33.61 35.91 -0.19
C ASP A 252 -32.17 35.99 -0.71
N ILE A 253 -31.32 35.04 -0.31
CA ILE A 253 -29.97 34.86 -0.84
C ILE A 253 -30.00 33.62 -1.73
N ALA A 254 -29.60 33.79 -2.99
CA ALA A 254 -29.38 32.68 -3.91
C ALA A 254 -27.89 32.30 -3.90
N ALA A 255 -27.62 30.99 -3.94
CA ALA A 255 -26.27 30.44 -4.05
C ALA A 255 -26.09 29.77 -5.41
N ASN A 256 -24.93 29.96 -6.03
CA ASN A 256 -24.54 29.34 -7.29
C ASN A 256 -23.13 28.76 -7.16
N VAL A 257 -22.96 27.48 -7.45
CA VAL A 257 -21.63 26.86 -7.53
C VAL A 257 -20.93 27.40 -8.77
N LEU A 258 -19.79 28.06 -8.57
CA LEU A 258 -18.98 28.59 -9.67
C LEU A 258 -17.92 27.59 -10.12
N ASP A 259 -17.41 26.82 -9.18
CA ASP A 259 -16.36 25.85 -9.42
C ASP A 259 -16.45 24.71 -8.39
N GLN A 260 -16.14 23.51 -8.85
CA GLN A 260 -16.11 22.29 -8.05
C GLN A 260 -15.09 21.31 -8.63
N THR A 261 -14.19 20.83 -7.77
CA THR A 261 -13.22 19.81 -8.16
C THR A 261 -13.83 18.41 -8.18
N ASN A 262 -13.19 17.47 -8.87
CA ASN A 262 -13.40 16.04 -8.57
C ASN A 262 -12.91 15.72 -7.14
N PRO A 263 -13.47 14.69 -6.48
CA PRO A 263 -13.01 14.30 -5.16
C PRO A 263 -11.67 13.56 -5.19
N GLY A 264 -10.88 13.72 -4.12
CA GLY A 264 -9.69 12.93 -3.81
C GLY A 264 -9.80 12.29 -2.42
N ILE A 265 -9.15 11.15 -2.20
CA ILE A 265 -9.14 10.45 -0.92
C ILE A 265 -7.80 10.68 -0.23
N HIS A 266 -7.86 11.18 1.01
CA HIS A 266 -6.72 11.33 1.90
C HIS A 266 -6.77 10.24 2.97
N LEU A 267 -5.80 9.34 2.93
CA LEU A 267 -5.52 8.38 3.99
C LEU A 267 -4.70 9.13 5.04
N LEU A 268 -5.30 9.51 6.16
CA LEU A 268 -4.65 10.31 7.22
C LEU A 268 -3.62 9.48 8.00
N SER A 269 -2.56 9.11 7.30
CA SER A 269 -1.50 8.23 7.75
C SER A 269 -0.21 8.57 7.00
N SER A 270 0.90 8.27 7.66
CA SER A 270 2.26 8.32 7.13
C SER A 270 3.04 7.21 7.84
N GLN A 271 4.27 6.98 7.42
CA GLN A 271 5.14 6.01 8.07
C GLN A 271 6.46 6.65 8.44
N SER A 272 7.03 6.17 9.53
CA SER A 272 8.38 6.52 9.93
C SER A 272 9.06 5.34 10.60
N GLN A 273 10.38 5.30 10.49
CA GLN A 273 11.22 4.34 11.18
C GLN A 273 12.47 5.04 11.68
N ALA A 274 12.86 4.72 12.91
CA ALA A 274 14.08 5.16 13.54
C ALA A 274 14.92 3.94 13.93
N GLY A 275 16.10 3.83 13.34
CA GLY A 275 16.98 2.67 13.50
C GLY A 275 16.48 1.43 12.74
N ASN A 276 17.06 0.29 13.10
CA ASN A 276 16.68 -1.03 12.59
C ASN A 276 16.98 -2.08 13.67
N ASN A 277 15.98 -2.87 14.04
CA ASN A 277 16.11 -4.01 14.92
C ASN A 277 16.49 -5.23 14.09
N LEU A 278 17.39 -6.07 14.60
CA LEU A 278 17.79 -7.28 13.88
C LEU A 278 16.64 -8.28 13.78
N ILE A 279 16.53 -8.92 12.63
CA ILE A 279 15.55 -9.97 12.35
C ILE A 279 15.77 -11.20 13.24
N THR A 280 14.71 -11.96 13.47
CA THR A 280 14.76 -13.26 14.15
C THR A 280 14.24 -14.36 13.23
N LEU A 281 15.04 -15.42 13.07
CA LEU A 281 14.60 -16.67 12.43
C LEU A 281 14.36 -17.74 13.49
N SER A 282 13.32 -18.55 13.33
CA SER A 282 13.02 -19.66 14.23
C SER A 282 12.29 -20.81 13.54
N ASN A 283 12.12 -21.93 14.26
CA ASN A 283 11.34 -23.09 13.82
C ASN A 283 11.61 -23.58 12.39
N ALA A 284 12.87 -23.52 11.94
CA ALA A 284 13.19 -24.02 10.61
C ALA A 284 12.96 -25.53 10.52
N THR A 285 12.31 -25.98 9.45
CA THR A 285 12.03 -27.39 9.20
C THR A 285 12.33 -27.78 7.75
N TYR A 286 12.49 -29.08 7.54
CA TYR A 286 12.60 -29.70 6.23
C TYR A 286 11.58 -30.83 6.12
N ASP A 287 10.72 -30.75 5.12
CA ASP A 287 9.81 -31.82 4.70
C ASP A 287 10.44 -32.55 3.52
N ASP A 288 10.90 -33.77 3.78
CA ASP A 288 11.53 -34.62 2.78
C ASP A 288 10.54 -35.22 1.78
N GLU A 289 9.25 -35.38 2.12
CA GLU A 289 8.28 -35.90 1.16
C GLU A 289 8.03 -34.90 0.02
N ASN A 290 7.91 -33.62 0.37
CA ASN A 290 7.61 -32.55 -0.57
C ASN A 290 8.83 -31.73 -0.99
N LYS A 291 10.01 -32.05 -0.44
CA LYS A 291 11.27 -31.31 -0.63
C LYS A 291 11.16 -29.81 -0.30
N VAL A 292 10.43 -29.50 0.77
CA VAL A 292 10.15 -28.12 1.21
C VAL A 292 10.97 -27.77 2.45
N LEU A 293 11.62 -26.61 2.41
CA LEU A 293 12.22 -25.95 3.57
C LEU A 293 11.31 -24.84 4.05
N THR A 294 11.14 -24.72 5.36
CA THR A 294 10.41 -23.60 5.97
C THR A 294 11.23 -22.95 7.08
N VAL A 295 10.97 -21.67 7.34
CA VAL A 295 11.52 -20.92 8.48
C VAL A 295 10.56 -19.81 8.90
N ASP A 296 10.35 -19.65 10.20
CA ASP A 296 9.57 -18.53 10.73
C ASP A 296 10.46 -17.29 10.79
N TYR A 297 9.95 -16.20 10.23
CA TYR A 297 10.55 -14.88 10.20
C TYR A 297 9.77 -13.93 11.11
N PHE A 298 10.49 -13.11 11.85
CA PHE A 298 9.93 -12.05 12.68
C PHE A 298 10.85 -10.85 12.71
N ASP A 299 10.26 -9.66 12.59
CA ASP A 299 10.95 -8.37 12.64
C ASP A 299 10.16 -7.39 13.51
N LEU A 300 10.82 -6.76 14.48
CA LEU A 300 10.19 -5.82 15.42
C LEU A 300 9.75 -4.50 14.77
N ASP A 301 10.36 -4.13 13.65
CA ASP A 301 10.01 -2.96 12.84
C ASP A 301 9.04 -3.32 11.72
N GLY A 302 8.77 -4.62 11.50
CA GLY A 302 7.90 -5.11 10.45
C GLY A 302 8.52 -5.01 9.05
N ASN A 303 9.85 -5.02 8.95
CA ASN A 303 10.53 -4.93 7.67
C ASN A 303 10.46 -6.24 6.89
N LEU A 304 10.28 -6.14 5.56
CA LEU A 304 10.49 -7.25 4.63
C LEU A 304 11.99 -7.39 4.36
N PRO A 305 12.56 -8.60 4.46
CA PRO A 305 13.95 -8.83 4.11
C PRO A 305 14.12 -8.70 2.58
N TRP A 306 15.01 -7.82 2.16
CA TRP A 306 15.36 -7.62 0.75
C TRP A 306 16.17 -8.81 0.19
N PHE A 307 16.90 -9.53 1.05
CA PHE A 307 17.53 -10.81 0.73
C PHE A 307 16.99 -11.92 1.63
N LYS A 308 16.61 -13.05 1.05
CA LYS A 308 16.02 -14.18 1.76
C LYS A 308 16.30 -15.47 1.01
N SER A 309 17.19 -16.29 1.56
CA SER A 309 17.64 -17.52 0.89
C SER A 309 17.90 -18.66 1.87
N ALA A 310 17.55 -19.87 1.46
CA ALA A 310 18.04 -21.10 2.06
C ALA A 310 19.15 -21.69 1.18
N GLN A 311 20.33 -21.90 1.75
CA GLN A 311 21.49 -22.48 1.07
C GLN A 311 21.71 -23.91 1.53
N ILE A 312 21.85 -24.85 0.60
CA ILE A 312 22.18 -26.24 0.90
C ILE A 312 23.67 -26.45 0.75
N CYS A 313 24.27 -26.98 1.80
CA CYS A 313 25.70 -27.16 1.93
C CYS A 313 26.05 -28.60 2.32
N TYR A 314 27.25 -29.03 1.95
CA TYR A 314 27.78 -30.27 2.50
C TYR A 314 27.97 -30.15 4.02
N PRO A 315 27.80 -31.25 4.79
CA PRO A 315 27.97 -31.23 6.24
C PRO A 315 29.35 -30.75 6.71
N ASP A 316 29.46 -30.47 8.02
CA ASP A 316 30.73 -30.15 8.70
C ASP A 316 31.47 -28.92 8.13
N GLY A 317 30.71 -27.89 7.72
CA GLY A 317 31.26 -26.66 7.17
C GLY A 317 31.72 -26.79 5.72
N GLY A 318 31.19 -27.76 4.98
CA GLY A 318 31.43 -27.90 3.55
C GLY A 318 30.78 -26.77 2.74
N GLU A 319 31.20 -26.69 1.47
CA GLU A 319 30.74 -25.66 0.53
C GLU A 319 29.23 -25.76 0.27
N CYS A 320 28.60 -24.61 0.07
CA CYS A 320 27.20 -24.51 -0.34
C CYS A 320 27.10 -24.58 -1.86
N PHE A 321 26.15 -25.36 -2.38
CA PHE A 321 26.04 -25.63 -3.83
C PHE A 321 24.65 -25.33 -4.42
N LEU A 322 23.62 -25.22 -3.59
CA LEU A 322 22.27 -24.87 -4.01
C LEU A 322 21.79 -23.66 -3.19
N ASN A 323 21.32 -22.62 -3.88
CA ASN A 323 20.75 -21.43 -3.26
C ASN A 323 19.29 -21.35 -3.68
N LEU A 324 18.39 -21.31 -2.69
CA LEU A 324 16.96 -21.30 -2.90
C LEU A 324 16.43 -19.95 -2.43
N ASP A 325 15.78 -19.22 -3.31
CA ASP A 325 15.05 -18.02 -2.91
C ASP A 325 13.84 -18.43 -2.08
N MET A 326 13.59 -17.71 -0.99
CA MET A 326 12.45 -18.00 -0.11
C MET A 326 11.33 -16.98 -0.33
N THR A 327 10.09 -17.45 -0.29
CA THR A 327 8.87 -16.61 -0.39
C THR A 327 7.93 -16.90 0.77
N SER A 328 6.97 -16.01 1.01
CA SER A 328 5.91 -16.18 2.00
C SER A 328 4.63 -15.61 1.40
N PRO A 329 3.49 -16.32 1.45
CA PRO A 329 2.20 -15.76 1.04
C PRO A 329 1.66 -14.80 2.09
N ASP A 330 2.19 -14.85 3.31
CA ASP A 330 1.83 -13.99 4.43
C ASP A 330 2.80 -12.80 4.52
N HIS A 331 2.25 -11.60 4.68
CA HIS A 331 2.99 -10.32 4.69
C HIS A 331 3.01 -9.66 6.07
N THR A 332 2.80 -10.45 7.13
CA THR A 332 2.66 -10.01 8.52
C THR A 332 4.00 -10.04 9.25
N TYR A 333 4.96 -9.23 8.82
CA TYR A 333 6.34 -9.28 9.33
C TYR A 333 6.46 -8.87 10.80
N LEU A 334 5.56 -8.01 11.28
CA LEU A 334 5.48 -7.54 12.66
C LEU A 334 4.88 -8.58 13.61
N GLU A 335 3.92 -9.39 13.14
CA GLU A 335 3.35 -10.50 13.90
C GLU A 335 4.14 -11.81 13.72
N GLY A 336 4.92 -11.88 12.65
CA GLY A 336 5.66 -13.04 12.17
C GLY A 336 4.96 -13.72 10.98
N CYS A 337 5.76 -14.33 10.10
CA CYS A 337 5.29 -15.12 8.96
C CYS A 337 6.26 -16.27 8.65
N THR A 338 5.78 -17.32 7.97
CA THR A 338 6.62 -18.46 7.59
C THR A 338 7.06 -18.34 6.14
N PHE A 339 8.37 -18.25 5.93
CA PHE A 339 8.96 -18.34 4.60
C PHE A 339 9.20 -19.80 4.23
N TYR A 340 9.08 -20.10 2.94
CA TYR A 340 9.35 -21.43 2.41
C TYR A 340 10.09 -21.38 1.07
N SER A 341 10.69 -22.51 0.71
CA SER A 341 11.21 -22.78 -0.63
C SER A 341 11.23 -24.28 -0.86
N SER A 342 11.29 -24.69 -2.12
CA SER A 342 11.34 -26.11 -2.50
C SER A 342 12.39 -26.35 -3.58
N PHE A 343 12.86 -27.59 -3.65
CA PHE A 343 13.74 -28.06 -4.71
C PHE A 343 13.24 -29.41 -5.25
N SER A 344 13.72 -29.81 -6.41
CA SER A 344 13.42 -31.10 -7.03
C SER A 344 14.49 -32.15 -6.74
N ASP A 345 14.12 -33.43 -6.83
CA ASP A 345 15.04 -34.57 -6.69
C ASP A 345 16.18 -34.58 -7.71
N GLN A 346 16.05 -33.84 -8.82
CA GLN A 346 17.09 -33.72 -9.84
C GLN A 346 18.19 -32.75 -9.43
N GLU A 347 17.91 -31.83 -8.50
CA GLU A 347 18.85 -30.78 -8.08
C GLU A 347 19.81 -31.23 -6.99
N ILE A 348 19.45 -32.31 -6.27
CA ILE A 348 20.21 -32.79 -5.13
C ILE A 348 20.11 -34.32 -5.01
N GLN A 349 21.26 -34.96 -4.77
CA GLN A 349 21.31 -36.40 -4.56
C GLN A 349 20.84 -36.76 -3.14
N SER A 350 20.44 -38.01 -2.94
CA SER A 350 20.17 -38.53 -1.61
C SER A 350 21.39 -38.37 -0.70
N GLY A 351 21.21 -37.84 0.50
CA GLY A 351 22.33 -37.60 1.41
C GLY A 351 21.98 -36.76 2.62
N ASN A 352 22.98 -36.59 3.49
CA ASN A 352 22.89 -35.66 4.61
C ASN A 352 23.53 -34.33 4.23
N TYR A 353 22.84 -33.24 4.54
CA TYR A 353 23.25 -31.88 4.21
C TYR A 353 22.97 -30.93 5.38
N GLU A 354 23.43 -29.70 5.25
CA GLU A 354 23.09 -28.58 6.13
C GLU A 354 22.33 -27.53 5.31
N ALA A 355 21.17 -27.11 5.79
CA ALA A 355 20.44 -25.97 5.25
C ALA A 355 20.77 -24.73 6.10
N LYS A 356 21.25 -23.67 5.45
CA LYS A 356 21.62 -22.38 6.05
C LYS A 356 20.68 -21.29 5.58
N PHE A 357 20.01 -20.62 6.52
CA PHE A 357 19.06 -19.56 6.23
C PHE A 357 19.74 -18.20 6.36
N TRP A 358 19.60 -17.39 5.32
CA TRP A 358 20.19 -16.06 5.19
C TRP A 358 19.11 -15.03 4.85
N PHE A 359 18.80 -14.17 5.82
CA PHE A 359 17.78 -13.13 5.70
C PHE A 359 18.39 -11.77 5.99
N ILE A 360 18.21 -10.77 5.13
CA ILE A 360 18.81 -9.43 5.31
C ILE A 360 17.74 -8.39 5.01
N ASP A 361 17.50 -7.53 5.98
CA ASP A 361 16.64 -6.34 5.95
C ASP A 361 17.47 -5.04 5.96
N SER A 362 18.76 -5.11 6.32
CA SER A 362 19.68 -3.97 6.43
C SER A 362 20.92 -4.12 5.53
N THR A 363 22.12 -4.09 6.10
CA THR A 363 23.40 -4.28 5.40
C THR A 363 23.97 -5.67 5.66
N THR A 364 24.77 -6.17 4.72
CA THR A 364 25.43 -7.48 4.86
C THR A 364 26.38 -7.56 6.05
N ASP A 365 26.94 -6.43 6.50
CA ASP A 365 27.88 -6.37 7.61
C ASP A 365 27.22 -6.66 8.97
N GLU A 366 25.90 -6.45 9.08
CA GLU A 366 25.13 -6.78 10.28
C GLU A 366 24.82 -8.29 10.39
N TYR A 367 24.97 -9.04 9.29
CA TYR A 367 24.70 -10.46 9.20
C TYR A 367 25.91 -11.25 8.66
N PRO A 368 27.01 -11.37 9.43
CA PRO A 368 28.25 -11.99 8.97
C PRO A 368 28.20 -13.53 8.87
N SER A 369 27.10 -14.14 9.30
CA SER A 369 26.90 -15.59 9.37
C SER A 369 25.41 -15.91 9.18
N PRO A 370 25.04 -17.13 8.75
CA PRO A 370 23.63 -17.50 8.62
C PRO A 370 22.93 -17.38 9.97
N GLN A 371 21.70 -16.86 9.99
CA GLN A 371 20.97 -16.65 11.23
C GLN A 371 20.46 -17.97 11.84
N LEU A 372 20.22 -18.96 10.99
CA LEU A 372 19.77 -20.29 11.42
C LEU A 372 20.36 -21.35 10.50
N SER A 373 20.65 -22.52 11.06
CA SER A 373 21.10 -23.68 10.28
C SER A 373 20.52 -24.96 10.87
N ILE A 374 20.07 -25.87 10.01
CA ILE A 374 19.53 -27.17 10.41
C ILE A 374 20.19 -28.28 9.58
N SER A 375 20.36 -29.45 10.17
CA SER A 375 20.73 -30.65 9.42
C SER A 375 19.51 -31.20 8.71
N ILE A 376 19.66 -31.53 7.43
CA ILE A 376 18.60 -32.15 6.62
C ILE A 376 19.10 -33.48 6.05
N THR A 377 18.20 -34.44 5.93
CA THR A 377 18.45 -35.71 5.23
C THR A 377 17.53 -35.75 4.05
N VAL A 378 18.08 -35.60 2.85
CA VAL A 378 17.34 -35.73 1.61
C VAL A 378 17.31 -37.21 1.27
N SER A 379 16.12 -37.82 1.30
CA SER A 379 15.94 -39.10 0.64
C SER A 379 15.71 -38.84 -0.84
N GLY A 380 16.39 -39.61 -1.69
CA GLY A 380 16.11 -39.64 -3.12
C GLY A 380 15.71 -41.06 -3.49
N GLY A 381 14.78 -41.19 -4.44
CA GLY A 381 14.82 -42.31 -5.37
C GLY A 381 15.67 -41.88 -6.55
N ILE A 382 16.61 -42.72 -7.01
CA ILE A 382 17.36 -42.40 -8.23
C ILE A 382 16.33 -42.37 -9.38
N VAL A 383 16.31 -41.33 -10.22
CA VAL A 383 15.39 -41.31 -11.37
C VAL A 383 15.67 -42.52 -12.24
N GLY A 384 14.68 -43.40 -12.35
CA GLY A 384 14.81 -44.69 -13.02
C GLY A 384 15.17 -45.88 -12.12
N ASP A 385 15.35 -45.70 -10.82
CA ASP A 385 15.38 -46.79 -9.84
C ASP A 385 13.95 -47.08 -9.38
N ILE A 386 13.27 -47.87 -10.20
CA ILE A 386 11.86 -48.23 -10.02
C ILE A 386 11.72 -49.28 -8.93
N ASN A 387 12.79 -50.03 -8.65
CA ASN A 387 12.78 -51.16 -7.75
C ASN A 387 13.34 -50.85 -6.34
N GLY A 388 13.96 -49.68 -6.18
CA GLY A 388 14.47 -49.15 -4.91
C GLY A 388 15.74 -49.84 -4.42
N ASP A 389 16.57 -50.35 -5.33
CA ASP A 389 17.84 -51.03 -5.02
C ASP A 389 19.08 -50.15 -5.19
N ASP A 390 18.88 -48.85 -5.40
CA ASP A 390 19.91 -47.83 -5.60
C ASP A 390 20.75 -48.06 -6.89
N VAL A 391 20.27 -48.88 -7.85
CA VAL A 391 21.00 -49.18 -9.09
C VAL A 391 20.07 -49.13 -10.32
N VAL A 392 20.13 -48.05 -11.09
CA VAL A 392 19.37 -47.93 -12.35
C VAL A 392 19.90 -48.89 -13.42
N ASN A 393 19.13 -49.93 -13.71
CA ASN A 393 19.48 -50.96 -14.67
C ASN A 393 18.24 -51.61 -15.32
N VAL A 394 18.44 -52.71 -16.05
CA VAL A 394 17.35 -53.41 -16.76
C VAL A 394 16.26 -53.96 -15.81
N LEU A 395 16.57 -54.17 -14.53
CA LEU A 395 15.59 -54.62 -13.53
C LEU A 395 14.54 -53.55 -13.26
N ASP A 396 14.89 -52.28 -13.34
CA ASP A 396 13.95 -51.16 -13.23
C ASP A 396 13.00 -51.09 -14.41
N VAL A 397 13.49 -51.38 -15.61
CA VAL A 397 12.66 -51.50 -16.81
C VAL A 397 11.64 -52.61 -16.65
N VAL A 398 12.03 -53.74 -16.04
CA VAL A 398 11.10 -54.84 -15.77
C VAL A 398 10.02 -54.42 -14.77
N SER A 399 10.40 -53.72 -13.70
CA SER A 399 9.46 -53.18 -12.72
C SER A 399 8.51 -52.16 -13.35
N LEU A 400 9.02 -51.26 -14.20
CA LEU A 400 8.21 -50.27 -14.91
C LEU A 400 7.25 -50.90 -15.92
N VAL A 401 7.68 -51.93 -16.65
CA VAL A 401 6.79 -52.71 -17.53
C VAL A 401 5.65 -53.34 -16.74
N ASN A 402 5.91 -53.86 -15.53
CA ASN A 402 4.84 -54.40 -14.68
C ASN A 402 3.85 -53.31 -14.25
N MET A 403 4.33 -52.10 -13.94
CA MET A 403 3.46 -50.95 -13.62
C MET A 403 2.57 -50.53 -14.81
N VAL A 404 3.11 -50.57 -16.04
CA VAL A 404 2.34 -50.28 -17.26
C VAL A 404 1.28 -51.36 -17.53
N LEU A 405 1.57 -52.61 -17.19
CA LEU A 405 0.66 -53.75 -17.41
C LEU A 405 -0.38 -53.92 -16.29
N ASP A 406 -0.08 -53.44 -15.09
CA ASP A 406 -0.95 -53.49 -13.92
C ASP A 406 -1.08 -52.11 -13.25
N SER A 407 -2.17 -51.41 -13.60
CA SER A 407 -2.46 -50.07 -13.11
C SER A 407 -2.64 -49.97 -11.60
N GLU A 408 -2.84 -51.09 -10.87
CA GLU A 408 -2.90 -51.08 -9.40
C GLU A 408 -1.51 -50.94 -8.76
N THR A 409 -0.44 -51.16 -9.52
CA THR A 409 0.96 -51.08 -9.04
C THR A 409 1.70 -49.81 -9.50
N ALA A 410 1.08 -49.01 -10.38
CA ALA A 410 1.65 -47.77 -10.85
C ALA A 410 1.69 -46.71 -9.74
N ASN A 411 2.83 -46.03 -9.62
CA ASN A 411 3.04 -44.90 -8.73
C ASN A 411 3.85 -43.82 -9.46
N ASN A 412 4.13 -42.70 -8.79
CA ASN A 412 4.85 -41.58 -9.38
C ASN A 412 6.31 -41.89 -9.75
N SER A 413 6.92 -42.93 -9.19
CA SER A 413 8.30 -43.33 -9.55
C SER A 413 8.40 -43.86 -10.98
N GLY A 414 7.29 -44.37 -11.54
CA GLY A 414 7.23 -44.83 -12.93
C GLY A 414 6.98 -43.73 -13.97
N ASP A 415 6.63 -42.52 -13.55
CA ASP A 415 6.33 -41.38 -14.44
C ASP A 415 7.61 -40.57 -14.70
N ILE A 416 8.44 -41.08 -15.61
CA ILE A 416 9.80 -40.57 -15.86
C ILE A 416 9.78 -39.20 -16.56
N ASN A 417 8.74 -38.90 -17.34
CA ASN A 417 8.57 -37.57 -17.96
C ASN A 417 7.66 -36.62 -17.18
N SER A 418 7.10 -37.07 -16.06
CA SER A 418 6.21 -36.27 -15.20
C SER A 418 4.98 -35.74 -15.95
N ASP A 419 4.45 -36.51 -16.91
CA ASP A 419 3.24 -36.15 -17.67
C ASP A 419 1.94 -36.61 -17.00
N GLY A 420 2.05 -37.29 -15.85
CA GLY A 420 0.95 -37.84 -15.07
C GLY A 420 0.48 -39.21 -15.55
N ILE A 421 1.12 -39.81 -16.57
CA ILE A 421 0.69 -41.08 -17.18
C ILE A 421 1.89 -42.04 -17.35
N VAL A 422 1.98 -43.04 -16.49
CA VAL A 422 2.94 -44.14 -16.63
C VAL A 422 2.61 -45.02 -17.85
N ASN A 423 3.42 -44.93 -18.91
CA ASN A 423 3.20 -45.64 -20.16
C ASN A 423 4.52 -46.06 -20.87
N VAL A 424 4.41 -46.48 -22.13
CA VAL A 424 5.57 -46.94 -22.91
C VAL A 424 6.61 -45.84 -23.14
N LEU A 425 6.22 -44.57 -23.07
CA LEU A 425 7.13 -43.45 -23.20
C LEU A 425 8.12 -43.38 -22.03
N ASP A 426 7.66 -43.63 -20.81
CA ASP A 426 8.51 -43.71 -19.61
C ASP A 426 9.53 -44.83 -19.71
N ILE A 427 9.13 -45.97 -20.27
CA ILE A 427 10.03 -47.10 -20.53
C ILE A 427 11.14 -46.70 -21.52
N VAL A 428 10.80 -45.99 -22.59
CA VAL A 428 11.78 -45.52 -23.57
C VAL A 428 12.77 -44.54 -22.92
N LEU A 429 12.27 -43.64 -22.07
CA LEU A 429 13.10 -42.69 -21.34
C LEU A 429 14.03 -43.39 -20.35
N LEU A 430 13.53 -44.37 -19.60
CA LEU A 430 14.33 -45.17 -18.69
C LEU A 430 15.43 -45.95 -19.44
N VAL A 431 15.12 -46.51 -20.61
CA VAL A 431 16.13 -47.17 -21.45
C VAL A 431 17.19 -46.17 -21.94
N ASN A 432 16.80 -44.95 -22.31
CA ASN A 432 17.76 -43.91 -22.69
C ASN A 432 18.66 -43.50 -21.52
N ILE A 433 18.11 -43.41 -20.30
CA ILE A 433 18.88 -43.18 -19.07
C ILE A 433 19.92 -44.29 -18.87
N ILE A 434 19.51 -45.57 -18.99
CA ILE A 434 20.43 -46.73 -18.85
C ILE A 434 21.52 -46.75 -19.92
N LEU A 435 21.19 -46.34 -21.15
CA LEU A 435 22.10 -46.38 -22.31
C LEU A 435 22.93 -45.10 -22.49
N ASN A 436 22.68 -44.05 -21.69
CA ASN A 436 23.24 -42.71 -21.86
C ASN A 436 23.03 -42.15 -23.29
N LEU A 437 21.80 -42.24 -23.81
CA LEU A 437 21.41 -41.84 -25.17
C LEU A 437 20.63 -40.53 -25.24
#